data_AF-A0A961V8V0-F1
#
_entry.id   AF-A0A961V8V0-F1
#
_cell.length_a   1.000
_cell.length_b   1.000
_cell.length_c   1.000
_cell.angle_alpha   90.00
_cell.angle_beta   90.00
_cell.angle_gamma   90.00
#
_symmetry.space_group_name_H-M   'P 1'
#
loop_
_entity.id
_entity.type
_entity.pdbx_description
1 polymer ?
#
loop_
_entity_poly.entity_id
_entity_poly.type
_entity_poly.pdbx_seq_one_letter_code
_entity_poly.pdbx_strand_id
1 'polypeptide(L)'
;MTYHLGGTIHTSWSFESAVDRTKEALAGQGFGVLCEIDVGATLKAKTGVDVGKYLILGACNPAFAKDAVTAEPAIGVLLPCNVVLRDDGNGLVLEAVDPVEAMSVVGNPDLAGLASQVRSRLQNVIDEVTIGLSGRHPGQGFGETAKPEVLDAHLQEFGKRLSNLSERFRRTGTITAHRPGALEPAEPAELDKLGKDLKALNQTFSGIVSFLDDRARESYVERHKHG
;
A
#
# COMPACT_ATOMS: atom_id res chain seq x y z
N MET A 1 10.80 -11.58 15.61
CA MET A 1 9.51 -10.86 15.67
C MET A 1 9.76 -9.46 15.17
N THR A 2 8.92 -8.96 14.27
CA THR A 2 8.99 -7.61 13.71
C THR A 2 7.90 -6.78 14.36
N TYR A 3 8.25 -5.65 14.97
CA TYR A 3 7.33 -4.77 15.70
C TYR A 3 6.61 -3.74 14.79
N HIS A 4 6.80 -3.85 13.49
CA HIS A 4 6.28 -2.94 12.49
C HIS A 4 5.86 -3.70 11.23
N LEU A 5 4.95 -3.08 10.48
CA LEU A 5 4.61 -3.37 9.10
C LEU A 5 5.36 -2.37 8.23
N GLY A 6 5.84 -2.75 7.05
CA GLY A 6 6.52 -1.78 6.20
C GLY A 6 6.88 -2.27 4.82
N GLY A 7 7.26 -1.33 3.96
CA GLY A 7 7.71 -1.59 2.61
C GLY A 7 8.37 -0.36 1.99
N THR A 8 9.11 -0.60 0.90
CA THR A 8 9.71 0.47 0.08
C THR A 8 8.67 0.99 -0.90
N ILE A 9 8.60 2.31 -1.06
CA ILE A 9 7.76 2.95 -2.07
C ILE A 9 8.51 2.87 -3.41
N HIS A 10 8.02 2.04 -4.32
CA HIS A 10 8.66 1.77 -5.62
C HIS A 10 8.28 2.75 -6.74
N THR A 11 7.57 3.82 -6.40
CA THR A 11 7.09 4.83 -7.34
C THR A 11 8.04 6.03 -7.37
N SER A 12 8.03 6.81 -8.45
CA SER A 12 8.85 8.02 -8.59
C SER A 12 8.24 9.24 -7.86
N TRP A 13 7.66 9.02 -6.67
CA TRP A 13 7.04 10.09 -5.89
C TRP A 13 8.09 10.92 -5.15
N SER A 14 7.81 12.20 -4.99
CA SER A 14 8.52 13.04 -4.02
C SER A 14 8.17 12.60 -2.59
N PHE A 15 8.99 12.97 -1.62
CA PHE A 15 8.70 12.71 -0.21
C PHE A 15 7.34 13.30 0.20
N GLU A 16 7.08 14.54 -0.20
CA GLU A 16 5.84 15.25 0.08
C GLU A 16 4.63 14.56 -0.55
N SER A 17 4.75 14.10 -1.80
CA SER A 17 3.68 13.33 -2.46
C SER A 17 3.45 11.97 -1.81
N ALA A 18 4.49 11.31 -1.30
CA ALA A 18 4.34 10.07 -0.55
C ALA A 18 3.59 10.30 0.77
N VAL A 19 3.91 11.39 1.48
CA VAL A 19 3.21 11.81 2.70
C VAL A 19 1.72 12.03 2.43
N ASP A 20 1.37 12.82 1.41
CA ASP A 20 -0.02 13.11 1.08
C ASP A 20 -0.80 11.83 0.73
N ARG A 21 -0.21 10.94 -0.06
CA ARG A 21 -0.82 9.65 -0.40
C ARG A 21 -0.98 8.74 0.79
N THR A 22 -0.02 8.73 1.72
CA THR A 22 -0.19 7.97 2.98
C THR A 22 -1.35 8.52 3.79
N LYS A 23 -1.51 9.85 3.88
CA LYS A 23 -2.66 10.46 4.57
C LYS A 23 -3.99 10.10 3.90
N GLU A 24 -4.05 10.12 2.56
CA GLU A 24 -5.22 9.68 1.79
C GLU A 24 -5.55 8.21 2.03
N ALA A 25 -4.55 7.32 1.98
CA ALA A 25 -4.73 5.88 2.21
C ALA A 25 -5.19 5.60 3.65
N LEU A 26 -4.62 6.30 4.64
CA LEU A 26 -5.07 6.24 6.03
C LEU A 26 -6.54 6.65 6.17
N ALA A 27 -6.93 7.77 5.55
CA ALA A 27 -8.31 8.24 5.53
C ALA A 27 -9.26 7.22 4.87
N GLY A 28 -8.84 6.61 3.76
CA GLY A 28 -9.58 5.54 3.08
C GLY A 28 -9.81 4.30 3.93
N GLN A 29 -8.96 4.05 4.94
CA GLN A 29 -9.11 2.97 5.92
C GLN A 29 -9.80 3.42 7.22
N GLY A 30 -10.23 4.68 7.30
CA GLY A 30 -10.94 5.27 8.45
C GLY A 30 -10.03 5.83 9.55
N PHE A 31 -8.75 6.04 9.27
CA PHE A 31 -7.82 6.72 10.18
C PHE A 31 -7.76 8.23 9.87
N GLY A 32 -7.81 9.05 10.91
CA GLY A 32 -7.37 10.44 10.85
C GLY A 32 -5.92 10.58 11.31
N VAL A 33 -5.23 11.60 10.82
CA VAL A 33 -3.91 12.00 11.34
C VAL A 33 -4.10 13.06 12.42
N LEU A 34 -3.71 12.72 13.65
CA LEU A 34 -3.87 13.59 14.82
C LEU A 34 -2.67 14.51 15.05
N CYS A 35 -1.48 14.02 14.68
CA CYS A 35 -0.24 14.76 14.84
C CYS A 35 0.78 14.36 13.78
N GLU A 36 1.70 15.28 13.52
CA GLU A 36 2.84 15.09 12.63
C GLU A 36 4.09 15.53 13.36
N ILE A 37 5.12 14.70 13.36
CA ILE A 37 6.39 14.94 14.04
C ILE A 37 7.49 14.87 12.98
N ASP A 38 8.02 16.03 12.61
CA ASP A 38 9.18 16.13 11.73
C ASP A 38 10.46 15.87 12.54
N VAL A 39 10.86 14.61 12.60
CA VAL A 39 12.04 14.15 13.33
C VAL A 39 13.30 14.73 12.70
N GLY A 40 13.37 14.77 11.37
CA GLY A 40 14.52 15.29 10.63
C GLY A 40 14.79 16.75 10.97
N ALA A 41 13.77 17.60 10.86
CA ALA A 41 13.87 19.01 11.22
C ALA A 41 14.16 19.20 12.71
N THR A 42 13.51 18.42 13.58
CA THR A 42 13.69 18.53 15.04
C THR A 42 15.11 18.19 15.46
N LEU A 43 15.68 17.07 14.99
CA LEU A 43 17.05 16.67 15.33
C LEU A 43 18.06 17.67 14.79
N LYS A 44 17.90 18.12 13.54
CA LYS A 44 18.77 19.15 12.97
C LYS A 44 18.76 20.44 13.79
N ALA A 45 17.58 20.89 14.22
CA ALA A 45 17.45 22.11 15.02
C ALA A 45 17.98 21.97 16.45
N LYS A 46 17.88 20.79 17.07
CA LYS A 46 18.20 20.60 18.50
C LYS A 46 19.59 20.03 18.77
N THR A 47 20.11 19.20 17.87
CA THR A 47 21.39 18.50 18.04
C THR A 47 22.39 18.83 16.94
N GLY A 48 21.95 19.47 15.85
CA GLY A 48 22.78 19.76 14.68
C GLY A 48 23.00 18.56 13.75
N VAL A 49 22.47 17.38 14.08
CA VAL A 49 22.58 16.17 13.26
C VAL A 49 21.54 16.18 12.15
N ASP A 50 21.98 16.03 10.90
CA ASP A 50 21.10 15.89 9.75
C ASP A 50 20.85 14.40 9.45
N VAL A 51 19.62 13.95 9.71
CA VAL A 51 19.18 12.56 9.42
C VAL A 51 18.33 12.48 8.14
N GLY A 52 18.23 13.56 7.37
CA GLY A 52 17.40 13.62 6.17
C GLY A 52 15.90 13.70 6.45
N LYS A 53 15.10 13.31 5.45
CA LYS A 53 13.63 13.35 5.52
C LYS A 53 13.14 12.21 6.42
N TYR A 54 12.55 12.57 7.56
CA TYR A 54 12.03 11.62 8.54
C TYR A 54 10.80 12.22 9.23
N LEU A 55 9.63 11.67 8.93
CA LEU A 55 8.34 12.13 9.43
C LEU A 55 7.62 10.98 10.15
N ILE A 56 7.02 11.27 11.31
CA ILE A 56 6.12 10.36 12.00
C ILE A 56 4.71 10.98 11.99
N LEU A 57 3.74 10.23 11.48
CA LEU A 57 2.32 10.53 11.52
C LEU A 57 1.67 9.73 12.66
N GLY A 58 0.93 10.41 13.54
CA GLY A 58 0.09 9.76 14.54
C GLY A 58 -1.30 9.47 13.98
N ALA A 59 -1.52 8.25 13.51
CA ALA A 59 -2.79 7.82 12.90
C ALA A 59 -3.74 7.20 13.93
N CYS A 60 -5.00 7.62 13.91
CA CYS A 60 -6.02 7.11 14.84
C CYS A 60 -7.36 6.88 14.14
N ASN A 61 -7.97 5.72 14.40
CA ASN A 61 -9.36 5.46 14.04
C ASN A 61 -10.21 5.64 15.32
N PRO A 62 -11.14 6.62 15.36
CA PRO A 62 -11.90 6.93 16.58
C PRO A 62 -12.74 5.78 17.12
N ALA A 63 -13.29 4.92 16.26
CA ALA A 63 -14.10 3.79 16.69
C ALA A 63 -13.24 2.76 17.44
N PHE A 64 -12.11 2.37 16.86
CA PHE A 64 -11.16 1.47 17.53
C PHE A 64 -10.54 2.09 18.77
N ALA A 65 -10.22 3.39 18.76
CA ALA A 65 -9.66 4.06 19.94
C ALA A 65 -10.65 4.08 21.11
N LYS A 66 -11.94 4.36 20.85
CA LYS A 66 -12.99 4.30 21.86
C LYS A 66 -13.07 2.90 22.48
N ASP A 67 -13.12 1.87 21.65
CA ASP A 67 -13.28 0.50 22.14
C ASP A 67 -12.04 0.03 22.90
N ALA A 68 -10.84 0.41 22.44
CA ALA A 68 -9.59 0.13 23.15
C ALA A 68 -9.54 0.80 24.53
N VAL A 69 -9.86 2.11 24.62
CA VAL A 69 -9.86 2.84 25.91
C VAL A 69 -10.94 2.31 26.85
N THR A 70 -12.05 1.79 26.32
CA THR A 70 -13.10 1.17 27.12
C THR A 70 -12.63 -0.17 27.72
N ALA A 71 -11.93 -0.98 26.93
CA ALA A 71 -11.39 -2.27 27.38
C ALA A 71 -10.18 -2.12 28.30
N GLU A 72 -9.33 -1.12 28.04
CA GLU A 72 -8.12 -0.83 28.82
C GLU A 72 -7.94 0.69 28.94
N PRO A 73 -8.36 1.32 30.05
CA PRO A 73 -8.27 2.77 30.22
C PRO A 73 -6.86 3.33 30.09
N ALA A 74 -5.83 2.56 30.45
CA ALA A 74 -4.43 2.98 30.34
C ALA A 74 -3.85 2.83 28.93
N ILE A 75 -4.59 2.29 27.95
CA ILE A 75 -4.09 1.98 26.60
C ILE A 75 -3.60 3.22 25.84
N GLY A 76 -4.02 4.42 26.27
CA GLY A 76 -3.60 5.69 25.68
C GLY A 76 -2.08 5.88 25.62
N VAL A 77 -1.30 5.21 26.46
CA VAL A 77 0.18 5.23 26.40
C VAL A 77 0.75 4.57 25.13
N LEU A 78 -0.05 3.77 24.43
CA LEU A 78 0.28 3.10 23.17
C LEU A 78 -0.45 3.70 21.96
N LEU A 79 -1.16 4.82 22.14
CA LEU A 79 -1.88 5.53 21.07
C LEU A 79 -1.19 6.86 20.77
N PRO A 80 -1.27 7.38 19.53
CA PRO A 80 -1.90 6.79 18.33
C PRO A 80 -1.01 5.74 17.64
N CYS A 81 -1.49 5.13 16.55
CA CYS A 81 -0.68 4.26 15.71
C CYS A 81 0.36 5.09 14.96
N ASN A 82 1.64 4.90 15.26
CA ASN A 82 2.73 5.56 14.55
C ASN A 82 2.87 5.02 13.13
N VAL A 83 2.92 5.93 12.14
CA VAL A 83 3.22 5.65 10.74
C VAL A 83 4.40 6.53 10.32
N VAL A 84 5.51 5.92 9.93
CA VAL A 84 6.78 6.58 9.64
C VAL A 84 7.00 6.62 8.15
N LEU A 85 7.33 7.82 7.63
CA LEU A 85 7.88 8.00 6.29
C LEU A 85 9.31 8.52 6.42
N ARG A 86 10.25 7.85 5.77
CA ARG A 86 11.66 8.27 5.76
C ARG A 86 12.31 8.00 4.42
N ASP A 87 13.32 8.80 4.10
CA ASP A 87 14.25 8.52 3.01
C ASP A 87 15.48 7.80 3.60
N ASP A 88 15.81 6.62 3.07
CA ASP A 88 16.94 5.81 3.54
C ASP A 88 18.20 5.93 2.65
N GLY A 89 18.16 6.82 1.66
CA GLY A 89 19.22 7.03 0.67
C GLY A 89 19.12 6.12 -0.56
N ASN A 90 18.36 5.02 -0.49
CA ASN A 90 18.05 4.15 -1.63
C ASN A 90 16.60 4.30 -2.10
N GLY A 91 15.75 4.94 -1.29
CA GLY A 91 14.39 5.29 -1.63
C GLY A 91 13.56 5.70 -0.43
N LEU A 92 12.27 5.93 -0.69
CA LEU A 92 11.31 6.23 0.36
C LEU A 92 10.81 4.93 1.00
N VAL A 93 10.79 4.90 2.32
CA VAL A 93 10.30 3.79 3.13
C VAL A 93 9.09 4.26 3.92
N LEU A 94 8.04 3.43 3.90
CA LEU A 94 6.84 3.60 4.72
C LEU A 94 6.75 2.43 5.70
N GLU A 95 6.62 2.76 6.98
CA GLU A 95 6.50 1.80 8.08
C GLU A 95 5.32 2.20 8.98
N ALA A 96 4.64 1.24 9.57
CA ALA A 96 3.60 1.47 10.56
C ALA A 96 3.82 0.53 11.75
N VAL A 97 3.48 0.96 12.96
CA VAL A 97 3.50 0.09 14.14
C VAL A 97 2.63 -1.15 13.90
N ASP A 98 3.10 -2.32 14.31
CA ASP A 98 2.23 -3.51 14.38
C ASP A 98 1.45 -3.45 15.71
N PRO A 99 0.12 -3.19 15.69
CA PRO A 99 -0.65 -3.06 16.92
C PRO A 99 -0.77 -4.37 17.68
N VAL A 100 -0.63 -5.54 17.03
CA VAL A 100 -0.66 -6.84 17.73
C VAL A 100 0.58 -6.98 18.61
N GLU A 101 1.75 -6.63 18.06
CA GLU A 101 3.00 -6.64 18.80
C GLU A 101 3.04 -5.55 19.86
N ALA A 102 2.64 -4.32 19.52
CA ALA A 102 2.67 -3.19 20.44
C ALA A 102 1.74 -3.40 21.65
N MET A 103 0.55 -3.95 21.45
CA MET A 103 -0.40 -4.20 22.54
C MET A 103 -0.12 -5.49 23.31
N SER A 104 0.77 -6.36 22.83
CA SER A 104 1.10 -7.62 23.51
C SER A 104 1.64 -7.41 24.94
N VAL A 105 2.32 -6.29 25.19
CA VAL A 105 2.89 -5.93 26.49
C VAL A 105 1.83 -5.64 27.56
N VAL A 106 0.60 -5.32 27.15
CA VAL A 106 -0.52 -5.03 28.04
C VAL A 106 -1.04 -6.31 28.70
N GLY A 107 -0.94 -7.44 28.00
CA GLY A 107 -1.44 -8.74 28.50
C GLY A 107 -2.96 -8.83 28.63
N ASN A 108 -3.71 -7.90 28.00
CA ASN A 108 -5.17 -7.91 27.99
C ASN A 108 -5.70 -8.65 26.73
N PRO A 109 -6.29 -9.85 26.87
CA PRO A 109 -6.76 -10.64 25.73
C PRO A 109 -7.92 -10.00 24.97
N ASP A 110 -8.69 -9.11 25.60
CA ASP A 110 -9.84 -8.44 24.97
C ASP A 110 -9.39 -7.49 23.85
N LEU A 111 -8.13 -7.06 23.86
CA LEU A 111 -7.54 -6.21 22.83
C LEU A 111 -7.10 -6.98 21.58
N ALA A 112 -6.94 -8.30 21.64
CA ALA A 112 -6.33 -9.07 20.55
C ALA A 112 -7.14 -8.99 19.24
N GLY A 113 -8.47 -9.08 19.34
CA GLY A 113 -9.36 -8.95 18.19
C GLY A 113 -9.38 -7.54 17.59
N LEU A 114 -9.26 -6.52 18.45
CA LEU A 114 -9.18 -5.12 18.03
C LEU A 114 -7.84 -4.83 17.35
N ALA A 115 -6.73 -5.24 17.96
CA ALA A 115 -5.39 -5.11 17.42
C ALA A 115 -5.26 -5.77 16.04
N SER A 116 -5.82 -6.98 15.88
CA SER A 116 -5.82 -7.70 14.60
C SER A 116 -6.57 -6.94 13.49
N GLN A 117 -7.70 -6.30 13.82
CA GLN A 117 -8.44 -5.48 12.86
C GLN A 117 -7.69 -4.21 12.47
N VAL A 118 -7.09 -3.52 13.45
CA VAL A 118 -6.25 -2.33 13.20
C VAL A 118 -5.04 -2.70 12.34
N ARG A 119 -4.38 -3.83 12.64
CA ARG A 119 -3.24 -4.36 11.88
C ARG A 119 -3.58 -4.57 10.41
N SER A 120 -4.70 -5.25 10.13
CA SER A 120 -5.15 -5.51 8.75
C SER A 120 -5.36 -4.21 7.97
N ARG A 121 -5.92 -3.18 8.63
CA ARG A 121 -6.14 -1.88 7.97
C ARG A 121 -4.85 -1.12 7.74
N LEU A 122 -3.92 -1.11 8.70
CA LEU A 122 -2.60 -0.52 8.49
C LEU A 122 -1.82 -1.25 7.40
N GLN A 123 -1.90 -2.58 7.33
CA GLN A 123 -1.32 -3.35 6.23
C GLN A 123 -1.90 -2.93 4.88
N ASN A 124 -3.23 -2.75 4.78
CA ASN A 124 -3.85 -2.26 3.55
C ASN A 124 -3.33 -0.89 3.11
N VAL A 125 -2.97 -0.01 4.06
CA VAL A 125 -2.33 1.29 3.78
C VAL A 125 -0.90 1.08 3.25
N ILE A 126 -0.10 0.25 3.93
CA ILE A 126 1.25 -0.08 3.48
C ILE A 126 1.21 -0.62 2.05
N ASP A 127 0.36 -1.60 1.78
CA ASP A 127 0.24 -2.24 0.46
C ASP A 127 -0.21 -1.23 -0.62
N GLU A 128 -1.13 -0.32 -0.29
CA GLU A 128 -1.61 0.71 -1.22
C GLU A 128 -0.48 1.64 -1.68
N VAL A 129 0.32 2.10 -0.72
CA VAL A 129 1.34 3.12 -0.96
C VAL A 129 2.60 2.49 -1.56
N THR A 130 2.97 1.28 -1.13
CA THR A 130 4.26 0.65 -1.51
C THR A 130 4.20 -0.13 -2.82
N ILE A 131 3.07 -0.77 -3.15
CA ILE A 131 2.94 -1.65 -4.32
C ILE A 131 2.54 -0.87 -5.59
N GLY A 132 2.19 0.42 -5.48
CA GLY A 132 1.86 1.24 -6.65
C GLY A 132 0.60 0.74 -7.39
N LEU A 133 -0.36 0.14 -6.66
CA LEU A 133 -1.71 -0.11 -7.15
C LEU A 133 -2.43 1.23 -7.32
N SER A 134 -2.14 1.90 -8.43
CA SER A 134 -2.87 3.04 -8.96
C SER A 134 -4.28 2.59 -9.32
N GLY A 135 -5.15 2.48 -8.31
CA GLY A 135 -6.53 2.03 -8.47
C GLY A 135 -7.44 2.22 -7.25
N ARG A 136 -6.98 2.79 -6.14
CA ARG A 136 -7.83 3.12 -4.99
C ARG A 136 -8.18 4.61 -4.97
N HIS A 137 -9.38 4.93 -5.44
CA HIS A 137 -10.07 6.16 -5.07
C HIS A 137 -11.37 5.78 -4.34
N PRO A 138 -11.53 6.11 -3.05
CA PRO A 138 -12.85 6.17 -2.45
C PRO A 138 -13.49 7.51 -2.83
N GLY A 139 -14.48 7.50 -3.74
CA GLY A 139 -15.36 8.66 -3.93
C GLY A 139 -15.72 9.13 -5.34
N GLN A 140 -15.47 8.36 -6.42
CA GLN A 140 -16.10 8.67 -7.72
C GLN A 140 -17.28 7.73 -7.99
N GLY A 141 -18.41 8.33 -8.36
CA GLY A 141 -19.72 7.69 -8.44
C GLY A 141 -19.81 6.48 -9.37
N PHE A 142 -20.77 5.63 -9.05
CA PHE A 142 -21.06 4.35 -9.69
C PHE A 142 -21.65 4.52 -11.09
N GLY A 143 -20.96 3.94 -12.07
CA GLY A 143 -21.45 3.77 -13.43
C GLY A 143 -21.10 2.38 -13.96
N GLU A 144 -22.11 1.50 -14.04
CA GLU A 144 -22.23 0.38 -15.00
C GLU A 144 -21.19 -0.77 -15.02
N THR A 145 -20.25 -0.90 -14.07
CA THR A 145 -19.10 -1.82 -14.17
C THR A 145 -19.25 -3.25 -13.61
N ALA A 146 -20.37 -3.65 -13.00
CA ALA A 146 -20.47 -4.93 -12.26
C ALA A 146 -21.02 -6.15 -13.03
N LYS A 147 -20.77 -6.23 -14.35
CA LYS A 147 -21.25 -7.34 -15.20
C LYS A 147 -20.19 -8.44 -15.39
N PRO A 148 -20.49 -9.75 -15.21
CA PRO A 148 -19.53 -10.85 -15.39
C PRO A 148 -18.77 -10.82 -16.73
N GLU A 149 -19.45 -10.38 -17.79
CA GLU A 149 -18.91 -10.31 -19.14
C GLU A 149 -17.74 -9.30 -19.24
N VAL A 150 -17.70 -8.30 -18.36
CA VAL A 150 -16.64 -7.29 -18.29
C VAL A 150 -15.37 -7.89 -17.66
N LEU A 151 -15.49 -8.68 -16.61
CA LEU A 151 -14.35 -9.37 -15.98
C LEU A 151 -13.71 -10.39 -16.92
N ASP A 152 -14.53 -11.18 -17.63
CA ASP A 152 -14.04 -12.16 -18.58
C ASP A 152 -13.24 -11.48 -19.72
N ALA A 153 -13.73 -10.34 -20.22
CA ALA A 153 -13.03 -9.55 -21.23
C ALA A 153 -11.68 -9.02 -20.71
N HIS A 154 -11.63 -8.53 -19.47
CA HIS A 154 -10.39 -8.06 -18.86
C HIS A 154 -9.38 -9.17 -18.58
N LEU A 155 -9.83 -10.34 -18.12
CA LEU A 155 -8.99 -11.51 -17.88
C LEU A 155 -8.40 -12.06 -19.19
N GLN A 156 -9.20 -12.11 -20.26
CA GLN A 156 -8.72 -12.51 -21.59
C GLN A 156 -7.69 -11.53 -22.14
N GLU A 157 -7.93 -10.23 -22.02
CA GLU A 157 -6.99 -9.20 -22.48
C GLU A 157 -5.70 -9.20 -21.65
N PHE A 158 -5.80 -9.41 -20.34
CA PHE A 158 -4.62 -9.56 -19.46
C PHE A 158 -3.78 -10.77 -19.86
N GLY A 159 -4.42 -11.92 -20.06
CA GLY A 159 -3.75 -13.14 -20.53
C GLY A 159 -3.03 -12.92 -21.86
N LYS A 160 -3.70 -12.29 -22.84
CA LYS A 160 -3.10 -11.95 -24.14
C LYS A 160 -1.88 -11.03 -24.01
N ARG A 161 -1.96 -10.01 -23.15
CA ARG A 161 -0.85 -9.08 -22.89
C ARG A 161 0.32 -9.78 -22.21
N LEU A 162 0.05 -10.65 -21.24
CA LEU A 162 1.07 -11.43 -20.56
C LEU A 162 1.80 -12.37 -21.52
N SER A 163 1.05 -13.05 -22.41
CA SER A 163 1.63 -13.89 -23.47
C SER A 163 2.52 -13.08 -24.42
N ASN A 164 2.03 -11.95 -24.94
CA ASN A 164 2.80 -11.07 -25.84
C ASN A 164 4.07 -10.52 -25.17
N LEU A 165 3.96 -10.13 -23.89
CA LEU A 165 5.09 -9.65 -23.10
C LEU A 165 6.12 -10.77 -22.90
N SER A 166 5.68 -11.98 -22.58
CA SER A 166 6.55 -13.16 -22.43
C SER A 166 7.31 -13.50 -23.72
N GLU A 167 6.66 -13.36 -24.89
CA GLU A 167 7.30 -13.56 -26.18
C GLU A 167 8.34 -12.46 -26.48
N ARG A 168 8.05 -11.21 -26.13
CA ARG A 168 9.03 -10.12 -26.30
C ARG A 168 10.23 -10.27 -25.38
N PHE A 169 10.04 -10.68 -24.13
CA PHE A 169 11.15 -11.02 -23.22
C PHE A 169 12.05 -12.15 -23.76
N ARG A 170 11.48 -13.14 -24.44
CA ARG A 170 12.28 -14.19 -25.12
C ARG A 170 13.08 -13.63 -26.30
N ARG A 171 12.55 -12.64 -27.02
CA ARG A 171 13.21 -12.02 -28.19
C ARG A 171 14.29 -11.01 -27.80
N THR A 172 14.14 -10.31 -26.68
CA THR A 172 15.14 -9.37 -26.14
C THR A 172 16.32 -10.05 -25.43
N GLY A 173 16.42 -11.39 -25.50
CA GLY A 173 17.52 -12.19 -24.94
C GLY A 173 17.60 -12.20 -23.40
N THR A 174 16.68 -11.52 -22.72
CA THR A 174 16.79 -11.22 -21.28
C THR A 174 16.52 -12.44 -20.38
N ILE A 175 15.93 -13.51 -20.94
CA ILE A 175 15.63 -14.77 -20.23
C ILE A 175 16.05 -15.97 -21.07
N THR A 176 17.35 -16.10 -21.36
CA THR A 176 17.96 -17.41 -21.63
C THR A 176 19.26 -17.53 -20.85
N ALA A 177 19.14 -17.74 -19.54
CA ALA A 177 20.24 -18.27 -18.74
C ALA A 177 20.46 -19.74 -19.15
N HIS A 178 21.38 -20.00 -20.10
CA HIS A 178 22.14 -21.26 -20.15
C HIS A 178 23.34 -21.31 -21.11
N ARG A 179 23.79 -20.19 -21.71
CA ARG A 179 25.07 -20.16 -22.43
C ARG A 179 25.88 -18.91 -22.08
N PRO A 180 27.13 -19.05 -21.59
CA PRO A 180 28.02 -17.90 -21.41
C PRO A 180 28.59 -17.51 -22.77
N GLY A 181 28.05 -16.44 -23.35
CA GLY A 181 28.52 -15.87 -24.61
C GLY A 181 27.67 -14.67 -25.00
N ALA A 182 28.19 -13.47 -24.71
CA ALA A 182 27.76 -12.14 -25.14
C ALA A 182 26.26 -11.96 -25.42
N LEU A 183 25.52 -11.52 -24.39
CA LEU A 183 24.24 -10.82 -24.61
C LEU A 183 24.57 -9.46 -25.23
N GLU A 184 24.28 -9.28 -26.52
CA GLU A 184 24.22 -7.94 -27.08
C GLU A 184 23.10 -7.15 -26.38
N PRO A 185 23.34 -5.90 -25.98
CA PRO A 185 22.33 -5.09 -25.31
C PRO A 185 21.13 -4.90 -26.25
N ALA A 186 19.92 -5.17 -25.76
CA ALA A 186 18.70 -4.93 -26.51
C ALA A 186 18.64 -3.46 -26.96
N GLU A 187 18.29 -3.22 -28.23
CA GLU A 187 18.23 -1.86 -28.76
C GLU A 187 17.28 -0.99 -27.93
N PRO A 188 17.60 0.31 -27.71
CA PRO A 188 16.79 1.22 -26.89
C PRO A 188 15.30 1.28 -27.30
N ALA A 189 15.00 1.09 -28.59
CA ALA A 189 13.63 1.05 -29.11
C ALA A 189 12.83 -0.18 -28.64
N GLU A 190 13.48 -1.33 -28.46
CA GLU A 190 12.84 -2.54 -27.94
C GLU A 190 12.59 -2.44 -26.43
N LEU A 191 13.48 -1.75 -25.68
CA LEU A 191 13.28 -1.46 -24.27
C LEU A 191 12.12 -0.48 -24.02
N ASP A 192 11.98 0.56 -24.85
CA ASP A 192 10.83 1.48 -24.79
C ASP A 192 9.49 0.74 -25.06
N LYS A 193 9.49 -0.16 -26.04
CA LYS A 193 8.33 -0.99 -26.36
C LYS A 193 7.97 -1.96 -25.22
N LEU A 194 8.98 -2.55 -24.58
CA LEU A 194 8.80 -3.39 -23.40
C LEU A 194 8.20 -2.60 -22.23
N GLY A 195 8.69 -1.38 -22.00
CA GLY A 195 8.14 -0.47 -20.98
C GLY A 195 6.68 -0.11 -21.25
N LYS A 196 6.31 0.15 -22.50
CA LYS A 196 4.92 0.40 -22.91
C LYS A 196 4.02 -0.81 -22.67
N ASP A 197 4.49 -2.01 -23.00
CA ASP A 197 3.73 -3.25 -22.77
C ASP A 197 3.54 -3.55 -21.28
N LEU A 198 4.57 -3.35 -20.45
CA LEU A 198 4.49 -3.50 -19.00
C LEU A 198 3.46 -2.53 -18.40
N LYS A 199 3.49 -1.26 -18.84
CA LYS A 199 2.51 -0.26 -18.41
C LYS A 199 1.08 -0.64 -18.82
N ALA A 200 0.93 -1.16 -20.03
CA ALA A 200 -0.34 -1.59 -20.58
C ALA A 200 -0.88 -2.84 -19.86
N LEU A 201 -0.01 -3.79 -19.47
CA LEU A 201 -0.37 -4.96 -18.66
C LEU A 201 -0.81 -4.56 -17.25
N ASN A 202 -0.07 -3.64 -16.62
CA ASN A 202 -0.39 -3.12 -15.29
C ASN A 202 -1.77 -2.45 -15.28
N GLN A 203 -2.08 -1.63 -16.29
CA GLN A 203 -3.41 -1.01 -16.44
C GLN A 203 -4.54 -2.04 -16.52
N THR A 204 -4.36 -3.12 -17.27
CA THR A 204 -5.37 -4.19 -17.38
C THR A 204 -5.54 -4.92 -16.06
N PHE A 205 -4.44 -5.20 -15.35
CA PHE A 205 -4.48 -5.80 -14.01
C PHE A 205 -5.23 -4.92 -13.00
N SER A 206 -4.95 -3.61 -12.97
CA SER A 206 -5.66 -2.67 -12.12
C SER A 206 -7.18 -2.66 -12.39
N GLY A 207 -7.59 -2.79 -13.66
CA GLY A 207 -9.01 -2.93 -14.02
C GLY A 207 -9.67 -4.19 -13.45
N ILE A 208 -8.98 -5.33 -13.47
CA ILE A 208 -9.45 -6.59 -12.88
C ILE A 208 -9.61 -6.45 -11.37
N VAL A 209 -8.62 -5.87 -10.69
CA VAL A 209 -8.65 -5.66 -9.23
C VAL A 209 -9.83 -4.76 -8.85
N SER A 210 -10.02 -3.65 -9.56
CA SER A 210 -11.17 -2.75 -9.34
C SER A 210 -12.51 -3.48 -9.48
N PHE A 211 -12.66 -4.31 -10.52
CA PHE A 211 -13.88 -5.08 -10.71
C PHE A 211 -14.17 -6.04 -9.54
N LEU A 212 -13.14 -6.74 -9.06
CA LEU A 212 -13.28 -7.69 -7.95
C LEU A 212 -13.63 -6.98 -6.63
N ASP A 213 -13.03 -5.82 -6.38
CA ASP A 213 -13.35 -4.98 -5.23
C ASP A 213 -14.80 -4.47 -5.27
N ASP A 214 -15.28 -4.06 -6.45
CA ASP A 214 -16.67 -3.64 -6.65
C ASP A 214 -17.64 -4.80 -6.32
N ARG A 215 -17.36 -6.01 -6.82
CA ARG A 215 -18.17 -7.20 -6.50
C ARG A 215 -18.14 -7.60 -5.04
N ALA A 216 -16.98 -7.52 -4.40
CA ALA A 216 -16.85 -7.81 -2.98
C ALA A 216 -17.69 -6.83 -2.13
N ARG A 217 -17.73 -5.56 -2.53
CA ARG A 217 -18.53 -4.52 -1.88
C ARG A 217 -20.03 -4.67 -2.14
N GLU A 218 -20.47 -4.97 -3.36
CA GLU A 218 -21.88 -5.29 -3.64
C GLU A 218 -22.37 -6.47 -2.80
N SER A 219 -21.59 -7.56 -2.78
CA SER A 219 -21.88 -8.75 -1.96
C SER A 219 -21.90 -8.43 -0.46
N TYR A 220 -21.11 -7.47 0.01
CA TYR A 220 -21.13 -7.03 1.40
C TYR A 220 -22.37 -6.20 1.72
N VAL A 221 -22.73 -5.24 0.86
CA VAL A 221 -23.91 -4.38 1.01
C VAL A 221 -25.21 -5.19 0.95
N GLU A 222 -25.33 -6.17 0.05
CA GLU A 222 -26.51 -7.03 -0.02
C GLU A 222 -26.69 -7.88 1.25
N ARG A 223 -25.59 -8.38 1.82
CA ARG A 223 -25.62 -9.18 3.06
C ARG A 223 -26.02 -8.38 4.31
N HIS A 224 -25.91 -7.05 4.29
CA HIS A 224 -26.15 -6.19 5.45
C HIS A 224 -27.33 -5.21 5.26
N LYS A 225 -28.16 -5.39 4.22
CA LYS A 225 -29.42 -4.63 4.03
C LYS A 225 -30.62 -5.21 4.80
N HIS A 226 -30.47 -6.35 5.49
CA HIS A 226 -31.55 -7.04 6.22
C HIS A 226 -31.23 -7.29 7.71
N GLY A 227 -30.31 -6.53 8.30
CA GLY A 227 -29.96 -6.60 9.73
C GLY A 227 -30.25 -5.30 10.46
#